data_AF-A0A7J2VCI4-F1
#
_entry.id   AF-A0A7J2VCI4-F1
#
_cell.length_a   1.000
_cell.length_b   1.000
_cell.length_c   1.000
_cell.angle_alpha   90.00
_cell.angle_beta   90.00
_cell.angle_gamma   90.00
#
_symmetry.space_group_name_H-M   'P 1'
#
loop_
_entity.id
_entity.type
_entity.pdbx_description
1 polymer ?
#
loop_
_entity_poly.entity_id
_entity_poly.type
_entity_poly.pdbx_seq_one_letter_code
_entity_poly.pdbx_strand_id
1 'polypeptide(L)'
;MSLQQSKVYFVEAPFGIILVSDNDEILDFIQAPSRLDDLVEYLISVERGEVTPIHEKAVAKIKEKGYLNVVVEHYGTAKAVSQAGLIPEVKPGNPKALYIRSLLPELAVRYGFASSQEEFFAKLHEVMMEYTRRKLRREAQKRDLLAVQAIRAIDDIDRTINLYIARLREWYSVHFPELDELVRDHEEYARLVHELRHRGNFTAD
;
A
#
# COMPACT_ATOMS: atom_id res chain seq x y z
N MET A 1 5.45 0.90 51.87
CA MET A 1 6.32 0.98 50.68
C MET A 1 5.44 1.39 49.50
N SER A 2 5.52 2.64 49.07
CA SER A 2 4.71 3.15 47.97
C SER A 2 5.15 2.46 46.67
N LEU A 3 4.24 1.69 46.08
CA LEU A 3 4.33 1.30 44.68
C LEU A 3 4.35 2.59 43.86
N GLN A 4 5.52 3.10 43.54
CA GLN A 4 5.66 3.99 42.38
C GLN A 4 5.08 3.19 41.21
N GLN A 5 3.98 3.66 40.64
CA GLN A 5 3.34 3.08 39.46
C GLN A 5 4.29 3.21 38.27
N SER A 6 5.27 2.33 38.19
CA SER A 6 6.29 2.32 37.16
C SER A 6 5.63 2.04 35.81
N LYS A 7 5.96 2.88 34.83
CA LYS A 7 5.41 2.82 33.47
C LYS A 7 6.39 2.16 32.53
N VAL A 8 5.85 1.46 31.53
CA VAL A 8 6.62 1.00 30.36
C VAL A 8 6.16 1.76 29.14
N TYR A 9 7.10 2.29 28.38
CA TYR A 9 6.90 2.93 27.11
C TYR A 9 7.07 1.88 26.01
N PHE A 10 6.01 1.69 25.24
CA PHE A 10 5.97 0.78 24.10
C PHE A 10 6.31 1.58 22.84
N VAL A 11 7.51 1.38 22.31
CA VAL A 11 8.02 2.14 21.16
C VAL A 11 8.13 1.23 19.95
N GLU A 12 7.30 1.49 18.95
CA GLU A 12 7.34 0.80 17.66
C GLU A 12 8.43 1.41 16.77
N ALA A 13 9.32 0.56 16.26
CA ALA A 13 10.42 0.90 15.37
C ALA A 13 10.38 0.03 14.10
N PRO A 14 11.02 0.46 13.00
CA PRO A 14 10.99 -0.29 11.74
C PRO A 14 11.51 -1.73 11.84
N PHE A 15 12.38 -2.02 12.81
CA PHE A 15 13.03 -3.31 13.00
C PHE A 15 12.57 -4.07 14.25
N GLY A 16 11.55 -3.58 14.95
CA GLY A 16 11.02 -4.25 16.13
C GLY A 16 10.29 -3.33 17.09
N ILE A 17 9.98 -3.87 18.27
CA ILE A 17 9.37 -3.14 19.37
C ILE A 17 10.39 -3.02 20.50
N ILE A 18 10.57 -1.79 21.01
CA ILE A 18 11.47 -1.47 22.11
C ILE A 18 10.61 -1.14 23.33
N LEU A 19 10.87 -1.82 24.44
CA LEU A 19 10.22 -1.58 25.72
C LEU A 19 11.16 -0.76 26.61
N VAL A 20 10.70 0.38 27.10
CA VAL A 20 11.53 1.32 27.87
C VAL A 20 10.86 1.62 29.21
N SER A 21 11.64 1.63 30.29
CA SER A 21 11.13 1.98 31.61
C SER A 21 10.98 3.49 31.79
N ASP A 22 10.32 3.90 32.87
CA ASP A 22 10.22 5.31 33.24
C ASP A 22 11.59 5.96 33.56
N ASN A 23 12.62 5.14 33.81
CA ASN A 23 14.00 5.59 34.08
C ASN A 23 14.88 5.61 32.82
N ASP A 24 14.28 5.55 31.62
CA ASP A 24 14.99 5.53 30.32
C ASP A 24 15.86 4.29 30.07
N GLU A 25 15.65 3.22 30.85
CA GLU A 25 16.31 1.95 30.64
C GLU A 25 15.54 1.11 29.62
N ILE A 26 16.26 0.54 28.65
CA ILE A 26 15.67 -0.42 27.72
C ILE A 26 15.46 -1.74 28.45
N LEU A 27 14.19 -2.09 28.68
CA LEU A 27 13.78 -3.31 29.37
C LEU A 27 13.87 -4.53 28.47
N ASP A 28 13.50 -4.38 27.20
CA ASP A 28 13.51 -5.46 26.22
C ASP A 28 13.42 -4.96 24.78
N PHE A 29 13.78 -5.83 23.85
CA PHE A 29 13.63 -5.63 22.41
C PHE A 29 13.02 -6.89 21.79
N ILE A 30 11.96 -6.68 21.00
CA ILE A 30 11.27 -7.74 20.27
C ILE A 30 11.53 -7.51 18.78
N GLN A 31 12.31 -8.40 18.18
CA GLN A 31 12.75 -8.29 16.79
C GLN A 31 11.59 -8.44 15.80
N ALA A 32 11.56 -7.57 14.79
CA ALA A 32 10.67 -7.71 13.64
C ALA A 32 11.16 -8.82 12.68
N PRO A 33 10.36 -9.24 11.70
CA PRO A 33 10.82 -10.21 10.70
C PRO A 33 12.06 -9.67 9.97
N SER A 34 13.03 -10.55 9.70
CA SER A 34 14.28 -10.18 9.04
C SER A 34 14.16 -10.16 7.51
N ARG A 35 13.23 -10.93 6.95
CA ARG A 35 12.98 -10.99 5.50
C ARG A 35 12.23 -9.73 5.07
N LEU A 36 12.73 -9.07 4.02
CA LEU A 36 12.19 -7.81 3.50
C LEU A 36 10.68 -7.84 3.32
N ASP A 37 10.15 -8.89 2.69
CA ASP A 37 8.73 -8.96 2.41
C ASP A 37 7.85 -9.05 3.66
N ASP A 38 8.30 -9.82 4.66
CA ASP A 38 7.59 -10.01 5.92
C ASP A 38 7.68 -8.75 6.77
N LEU A 39 8.83 -8.06 6.73
CA LEU A 39 9.04 -6.80 7.41
C LEU A 39 8.13 -5.71 6.84
N VAL A 40 8.05 -5.59 5.51
CA VAL A 40 7.16 -4.64 4.86
C VAL A 40 5.70 -4.94 5.20
N GLU A 41 5.29 -6.21 5.20
CA GLU A 41 3.90 -6.55 5.56
C GLU A 41 3.62 -6.24 7.03
N TYR A 42 4.55 -6.55 7.93
CA TYR A 42 4.49 -6.17 9.34
C TYR A 42 4.30 -4.65 9.51
N LEU A 43 5.08 -3.82 8.81
CA LEU A 43 4.96 -2.35 8.88
C LEU A 43 3.60 -1.85 8.36
N ILE A 44 3.06 -2.47 7.32
CA ILE A 44 1.73 -2.12 6.81
C ILE A 44 0.64 -2.49 7.84
N SER A 45 0.75 -3.64 8.49
CA SER A 45 -0.16 -4.02 9.58
C SER A 45 -0.09 -3.05 10.76
N VAL A 46 1.12 -2.64 11.16
CA VAL A 46 1.34 -1.64 12.23
C VAL A 46 0.68 -0.31 11.85
N GLU A 47 0.89 0.19 10.62
CA GLU A 47 0.25 1.43 10.15
C GLU A 47 -1.28 1.37 10.23
N ARG A 48 -1.87 0.20 9.97
CA ARG A 48 -3.33 -0.02 10.05
C ARG A 48 -3.84 -0.16 11.48
N GLY A 49 -2.95 -0.16 12.47
CA GLY A 49 -3.29 -0.42 13.87
C GLY A 49 -3.68 -1.87 14.14
N GLU A 50 -3.27 -2.80 13.28
CA GLU A 50 -3.49 -4.23 13.46
C GLU A 50 -2.53 -4.77 14.52
N VAL A 51 -3.02 -5.67 15.38
CA VAL A 51 -2.19 -6.34 16.38
C VAL A 51 -1.45 -7.48 15.70
N THR A 52 -0.12 -7.42 15.70
CA THR A 52 0.74 -8.46 15.12
C THR A 52 1.29 -9.40 16.20
N PRO A 53 1.79 -10.61 15.85
CA PRO A 53 2.38 -11.52 16.82
C PRO A 53 3.55 -10.93 17.63
N ILE A 54 4.19 -9.88 17.12
CA ILE A 54 5.29 -9.16 17.80
C ILE A 54 4.72 -8.28 18.92
N HIS A 55 3.55 -7.66 18.70
CA HIS A 55 2.86 -6.91 19.76
C HIS A 55 2.45 -7.83 20.91
N GLU A 56 1.91 -9.01 20.61
CA GLU A 56 1.54 -9.99 21.63
C GLU A 56 2.75 -10.44 22.46
N LYS A 57 3.87 -10.75 21.80
CA LYS A 57 5.15 -11.07 22.48
C LYS A 57 5.65 -9.92 23.35
N ALA A 58 5.56 -8.68 22.86
CA ALA A 58 5.97 -7.50 23.62
C ALA A 58 5.08 -7.33 24.87
N VAL A 59 3.77 -7.46 24.73
CA VAL A 59 2.81 -7.38 25.84
C VAL A 59 3.03 -8.50 26.87
N ALA A 60 3.33 -9.73 26.43
CA ALA A 60 3.68 -10.82 27.33
C ALA A 60 4.93 -10.51 28.17
N LYS A 61 5.99 -9.98 27.54
CA LYS A 61 7.22 -9.58 28.24
C LYS A 61 6.99 -8.46 29.26
N ILE A 62 6.07 -7.52 28.99
CA ILE A 62 5.70 -6.48 29.97
C ILE A 62 5.10 -7.11 31.23
N LYS A 63 4.22 -8.11 31.08
CA LYS A 63 3.61 -8.84 32.20
C LYS A 63 4.64 -9.64 32.98
N GLU A 64 5.52 -10.37 32.30
CA GLU A 64 6.59 -11.16 32.93
C GLU A 64 7.49 -10.29 33.80
N LYS A 65 7.74 -9.04 33.39
CA LYS A 65 8.52 -8.05 34.15
C LYS A 65 7.72 -7.33 35.25
N GLY A 66 6.44 -7.65 35.42
CA GLY A 66 5.61 -7.15 36.53
C GLY A 66 5.07 -5.74 36.36
N TYR A 67 5.04 -5.20 35.14
CA TYR A 67 4.49 -3.87 34.87
C TYR A 67 3.00 -3.92 34.54
N LEU A 68 2.26 -2.93 35.03
CA LEU A 68 0.81 -2.81 34.82
C LEU A 68 0.46 -1.66 33.85
N ASN A 69 1.16 -0.53 33.93
CA ASN A 69 0.88 0.67 33.14
C ASN A 69 1.77 0.73 31.90
N VAL A 70 1.17 0.89 30.72
CA VAL A 70 1.88 0.91 29.43
C VAL A 70 1.52 2.17 28.66
N VAL A 71 2.51 2.98 28.33
CA VAL A 71 2.36 4.15 27.46
C VAL A 71 2.56 3.72 26.02
N VAL A 72 1.58 4.01 25.15
CA VAL A 72 1.59 3.66 23.73
C VAL A 72 1.31 4.90 22.88
N GLU A 73 1.71 4.91 21.61
CA GLU A 73 1.44 6.03 20.70
C GLU A 73 0.14 5.88 19.90
N HIS A 74 -0.34 4.65 19.71
CA HIS A 74 -1.47 4.32 18.84
C HIS A 74 -2.61 3.62 19.57
N TYR A 75 -3.85 3.89 19.16
CA TYR A 75 -5.05 3.28 19.73
C TYR A 75 -5.16 1.77 19.47
N GLY A 76 -4.68 1.29 18.32
CA GLY A 76 -4.66 -0.15 18.00
C GLY A 76 -3.83 -0.94 19.01
N THR A 77 -2.63 -0.45 19.30
CA THR A 77 -1.72 -0.99 20.32
C THR A 77 -2.34 -0.88 21.73
N ALA A 78 -3.00 0.23 22.04
CA ALA A 78 -3.71 0.42 23.31
C ALA A 78 -4.78 -0.67 23.54
N LYS A 79 -5.54 -1.02 22.49
CA LYS A 79 -6.54 -2.08 22.55
C LYS A 79 -5.90 -3.43 22.85
N ALA A 80 -4.78 -3.76 22.21
CA ALA A 80 -4.04 -5.00 22.46
C ALA A 80 -3.56 -5.11 23.92
N VAL A 81 -2.98 -4.02 24.43
CA VAL A 81 -2.52 -3.89 25.81
C VAL A 81 -3.69 -4.09 26.79
N SER A 82 -4.82 -3.42 26.54
CA SER A 82 -6.02 -3.53 27.38
C SER A 82 -6.61 -4.94 27.37
N GLN A 83 -6.70 -5.59 26.22
CA GLN A 83 -7.19 -6.97 26.09
C GLN A 83 -6.31 -7.97 26.84
N ALA A 84 -5.03 -7.66 26.99
CA ALA A 84 -4.14 -8.45 27.81
C ALA A 84 -4.28 -8.16 29.32
N GLY A 85 -5.14 -7.23 29.76
CA GLY A 85 -5.33 -6.91 31.17
C GLY A 85 -4.26 -5.96 31.74
N LEU A 86 -3.55 -5.25 30.87
CA LEU A 86 -2.69 -4.12 31.25
C LEU A 86 -3.46 -2.80 31.11
N ILE A 87 -2.93 -1.72 31.69
CA ILE A 87 -3.54 -0.39 31.67
C ILE A 87 -2.82 0.47 30.61
N PRO A 88 -3.40 0.64 29.41
CA PRO A 88 -2.81 1.51 28.39
C PRO A 88 -3.04 3.00 28.70
N GLU A 89 -2.03 3.82 28.40
CA GLU A 89 -2.10 5.27 28.35
C GLU A 89 -1.65 5.72 26.95
N VAL A 90 -2.56 6.29 26.16
CA VAL A 90 -2.25 6.71 24.78
C VAL A 90 -1.63 8.11 24.80
N LYS A 91 -0.35 8.21 24.46
CA LYS A 91 0.41 9.48 24.34
C LYS A 91 1.21 9.51 23.04
N PRO A 92 0.58 9.95 21.93
CA PRO A 92 1.28 10.14 20.67
C PRO A 92 2.40 11.17 20.81
N GLY A 93 3.57 10.91 20.24
CA GLY A 93 4.68 11.87 20.24
C GLY A 93 5.26 12.14 21.64
N ASN A 94 5.19 11.16 22.55
CA ASN A 94 5.75 11.33 23.88
C ASN A 94 7.29 11.50 23.81
N PRO A 95 7.90 12.35 24.66
CA PRO A 95 9.32 12.68 24.57
C PRO A 95 10.26 11.48 24.65
N LYS A 96 9.91 10.45 25.42
CA LYS A 96 10.73 9.23 25.54
C LYS A 96 10.75 8.43 24.24
N ALA A 97 9.60 8.24 23.59
CA ALA A 97 9.56 7.61 22.27
C ALA A 97 10.37 8.40 21.23
N LEU A 98 10.29 9.74 21.26
CA LEU A 98 11.11 10.60 20.39
C LEU A 98 12.61 10.45 20.66
N TYR A 99 13.00 10.38 21.93
CA TYR A 99 14.39 10.13 22.32
C TYR A 99 14.88 8.77 21.81
N ILE A 100 14.11 7.69 22.02
CA ILE A 100 14.44 6.37 21.48
C ILE A 100 14.55 6.39 19.95
N ARG A 101 13.71 7.18 19.27
CA ARG A 101 13.78 7.36 17.81
C ARG A 101 15.08 8.01 17.35
N SER A 102 15.65 8.94 18.13
CA SER A 102 16.98 9.50 17.84
C SER A 102 18.12 8.49 17.96
N LEU A 103 17.92 7.40 18.72
CA LEU A 103 18.91 6.35 18.94
C LEU A 103 18.75 5.15 17.99
N LEU A 104 17.79 5.16 17.07
CA LEU A 104 17.50 4.01 16.20
C LEU A 104 18.71 3.49 15.42
N PRO A 105 19.59 4.32 14.83
CA PRO A 105 20.76 3.81 14.13
C PRO A 105 21.68 3.00 15.06
N GLU A 106 21.88 3.46 16.29
CA GLU A 106 22.70 2.77 17.29
C GLU A 106 22.03 1.48 17.79
N LEU A 107 20.72 1.55 18.05
CA LEU A 107 19.94 0.40 18.51
C LEU A 107 19.83 -0.67 17.43
N ALA A 108 19.71 -0.28 16.17
CA ALA A 108 19.70 -1.19 15.03
C ALA A 108 21.00 -2.02 14.96
N VAL A 109 22.14 -1.39 15.22
CA VAL A 109 23.44 -2.08 15.30
C VAL A 109 23.51 -2.97 16.55
N ARG A 110 23.13 -2.41 17.71
CA ARG A 110 23.14 -3.13 19.00
C ARG A 110 22.34 -4.43 18.96
N TYR A 111 21.18 -4.41 18.31
CA TYR A 111 20.28 -5.56 18.23
C TYR A 111 20.45 -6.40 16.95
N GLY A 112 21.52 -6.15 16.17
CA GLY A 112 21.88 -6.98 15.02
C GLY A 112 20.95 -6.86 13.81
N PHE A 113 20.18 -5.78 13.70
CA PHE A 113 19.41 -5.49 12.50
C PHE A 113 20.32 -5.04 11.33
N ALA A 114 21.40 -4.32 11.66
CA ALA A 114 22.41 -3.86 10.72
C ALA A 114 23.82 -3.99 11.33
N SER A 115 24.86 -4.12 10.51
CA SER A 115 26.25 -4.21 10.97
C SER A 115 26.87 -2.84 11.26
N SER A 116 26.31 -1.77 10.66
CA SER A 116 26.71 -0.38 10.87
C SER A 116 25.51 0.56 10.78
N GLN A 117 25.67 1.80 11.24
CA GLN A 117 24.63 2.83 11.08
C GLN A 117 24.37 3.15 9.60
N GLU A 118 25.40 3.09 8.76
CA GLU A 118 25.28 3.27 7.30
C GLU A 118 24.43 2.15 6.68
N GLU A 119 24.68 0.89 7.07
CA GLU A 119 23.89 -0.24 6.60
C GLU A 119 22.44 -0.15 7.09
N PHE A 120 22.20 0.38 8.30
CA PHE A 120 20.85 0.64 8.80
C PHE A 120 20.09 1.59 7.86
N PHE A 121 20.69 2.71 7.46
CA PHE A 121 20.03 3.65 6.54
C PHE A 121 19.81 3.05 5.15
N ALA A 122 20.75 2.25 4.63
CA ALA A 122 20.58 1.55 3.37
C ALA A 122 19.42 0.54 3.41
N LYS A 123 19.36 -0.30 4.45
CA LYS A 123 18.25 -1.24 4.68
C LYS A 123 16.92 -0.51 4.87
N LEU A 124 16.91 0.58 5.65
CA LEU A 124 15.70 1.37 5.86
C LEU A 124 15.20 1.96 4.53
N HIS A 125 16.09 2.46 3.68
CA HIS A 125 15.72 2.95 2.36
C HIS A 125 15.07 1.86 1.50
N GLU A 126 15.67 0.67 1.45
CA GLU A 126 15.12 -0.48 0.71
C GLU A 126 13.72 -0.86 1.22
N VAL A 127 13.56 -1.00 2.54
CA VAL A 127 12.27 -1.30 3.18
C VAL A 127 11.22 -0.25 2.84
N MET A 128 11.58 1.04 2.94
CA MET A 128 10.65 2.13 2.64
C MET A 128 10.29 2.21 1.15
N MET A 129 11.20 1.83 0.25
CA MET A 129 10.91 1.73 -1.18
C MET A 129 9.91 0.62 -1.48
N GLU A 130 10.12 -0.59 -0.95
CA GLU A 130 9.17 -1.67 -1.14
C GLU A 130 7.82 -1.40 -0.48
N TYR A 131 7.83 -0.83 0.72
CA TYR A 131 6.62 -0.37 1.41
C TYR A 131 5.80 0.60 0.55
N THR A 132 6.46 1.62 0.00
CA THR A 132 5.81 2.62 -0.86
C THR A 132 5.29 1.99 -2.15
N ARG A 133 6.06 1.11 -2.80
CA ARG A 133 5.63 0.37 -4.01
C ARG A 133 4.40 -0.48 -3.74
N ARG A 134 4.34 -1.21 -2.63
CA ARG A 134 3.17 -2.03 -2.26
C ARG A 134 1.94 -1.17 -2.01
N LYS A 135 2.09 -0.04 -1.32
CA LYS A 135 0.97 0.90 -1.11
C LYS A 135 0.46 1.48 -2.42
N LEU A 136 1.36 1.94 -3.30
CA LEU A 136 1.01 2.44 -4.62
C LEU A 136 0.28 1.39 -5.47
N ARG A 137 0.76 0.15 -5.48
CA ARG A 137 0.09 -0.96 -6.20
C ARG A 137 -1.32 -1.21 -5.66
N ARG A 138 -1.50 -1.25 -4.34
CA ARG A 138 -2.82 -1.44 -3.70
C ARG A 138 -3.79 -0.30 -4.07
N GLU A 139 -3.31 0.94 -4.08
CA GLU A 139 -4.11 2.11 -4.46
C GLU A 139 -4.45 2.14 -5.97
N ALA A 140 -3.49 1.82 -6.84
CA ALA A 140 -3.71 1.75 -8.28
C ALA A 140 -4.64 0.59 -8.70
N GLN A 141 -4.68 -0.49 -7.91
CA GLN A 141 -5.58 -1.63 -8.12
C GLN A 141 -7.02 -1.38 -7.66
N LYS A 142 -7.36 -0.19 -7.14
CA LYS A 142 -8.74 0.16 -6.82
C LYS A 142 -9.60 0.01 -8.08
N ARG A 143 -10.53 -0.94 -8.05
CA ARG A 143 -11.38 -1.34 -9.19
C ARG A 143 -12.07 -0.14 -9.85
N ASP A 144 -12.46 0.85 -9.05
CA ASP A 144 -13.14 2.06 -9.53
C ASP A 144 -12.25 2.88 -10.49
N LEU A 145 -10.94 2.92 -10.26
CA LEU A 145 -10.00 3.59 -11.17
C LEU A 145 -9.90 2.86 -12.50
N LEU A 146 -9.82 1.52 -12.47
CA LEU A 146 -9.76 0.72 -13.69
C LEU A 146 -11.06 0.81 -14.50
N ALA A 147 -12.21 0.80 -13.83
CA ALA A 147 -13.51 0.96 -14.47
C ALA A 147 -13.64 2.32 -15.17
N VAL A 148 -13.23 3.41 -14.50
CA VAL A 148 -13.25 4.76 -15.10
C VAL A 148 -12.34 4.83 -16.34
N GLN A 149 -11.15 4.22 -16.29
CA GLN A 149 -10.26 4.22 -17.46
C GLN A 149 -10.83 3.38 -18.61
N ALA A 150 -11.48 2.25 -18.32
CA ALA A 150 -12.12 1.43 -19.34
C ALA A 150 -13.29 2.17 -20.04
N ILE A 151 -14.12 2.89 -19.27
CA ILE A 151 -15.22 3.70 -19.83
C ILE A 151 -14.65 4.79 -20.75
N ARG A 152 -13.62 5.51 -20.32
CA ARG A 152 -12.95 6.53 -21.16
C ARG A 152 -12.38 5.94 -22.44
N ALA A 153 -11.78 4.75 -22.35
CA ALA A 153 -11.26 4.06 -23.53
C ALA A 153 -12.37 3.69 -24.52
N ILE A 154 -13.54 3.28 -24.05
CA ILE A 154 -14.72 3.02 -24.90
C ILE A 154 -15.17 4.32 -25.57
N ASP A 155 -15.30 5.42 -24.81
CA ASP A 155 -15.68 6.73 -25.38
C ASP A 155 -14.69 7.19 -26.45
N ASP A 156 -13.40 6.96 -26.24
CA ASP A 156 -12.34 7.29 -27.21
C ASP A 156 -12.40 6.39 -28.45
N ILE A 157 -12.72 5.10 -28.30
CA ILE A 157 -12.95 4.17 -29.42
C ILE A 157 -14.17 4.63 -30.23
N ASP A 158 -15.28 4.97 -29.59
CA ASP A 158 -16.50 5.42 -30.28
C ASP A 158 -16.24 6.72 -31.09
N ARG A 159 -15.50 7.67 -30.50
CA ARG A 159 -15.08 8.88 -31.21
C ARG A 159 -14.18 8.55 -32.41
N THR A 160 -13.27 7.60 -32.24
CA THR A 160 -12.33 7.18 -33.28
C THR A 160 -13.04 6.45 -34.42
N ILE A 161 -13.99 5.55 -34.11
CA ILE A 161 -14.83 4.86 -35.11
C ILE A 161 -15.57 5.89 -35.95
N ASN A 162 -16.21 6.87 -35.31
CA ASN A 162 -16.95 7.93 -36.03
C ASN A 162 -16.04 8.78 -36.92
N LEU A 163 -14.83 9.08 -36.48
CA LEU A 163 -13.86 9.80 -37.30
C LEU A 163 -13.40 8.97 -38.51
N TYR A 164 -13.09 7.70 -38.30
CA TYR A 164 -12.58 6.81 -39.34
C TYR A 164 -13.64 6.40 -40.34
N ILE A 165 -14.88 6.18 -39.92
CA ILE A 165 -15.96 5.84 -40.86
C ILE A 165 -16.33 7.03 -41.75
N ALA A 166 -16.35 8.25 -41.21
CA ALA A 166 -16.54 9.45 -42.03
C ALA A 166 -15.45 9.56 -43.10
N ARG A 167 -14.18 9.34 -42.71
CA ARG A 167 -13.05 9.35 -43.65
C ARG A 167 -13.11 8.21 -44.67
N LEU A 168 -13.52 7.02 -44.24
CA LEU A 168 -13.66 5.86 -45.12
C LEU A 168 -14.75 6.09 -46.16
N ARG A 169 -15.89 6.67 -45.75
CA ARG A 169 -16.99 7.04 -46.64
C ARG A 169 -16.53 8.07 -47.67
N GLU A 170 -15.96 9.18 -47.23
CA GLU A 170 -15.40 10.19 -48.15
C GLU A 170 -14.40 9.60 -49.15
N TRP A 171 -13.51 8.72 -48.70
CA TRP A 171 -12.50 8.13 -49.58
C TRP A 171 -13.10 7.13 -50.56
N TYR A 172 -13.96 6.24 -50.09
CA TYR A 172 -14.53 5.19 -50.94
C TYR A 172 -15.62 5.70 -51.88
N SER A 173 -16.32 6.79 -51.53
CA SER A 173 -17.30 7.45 -52.41
C SER A 173 -16.67 8.01 -53.69
N VAL A 174 -15.34 8.20 -53.75
CA VAL A 174 -14.64 8.51 -55.01
C VAL A 174 -14.76 7.37 -56.03
N HIS A 175 -14.89 6.14 -55.54
CA HIS A 175 -14.99 4.92 -56.36
C HIS A 175 -16.44 4.43 -56.52
N PHE A 176 -17.22 4.46 -55.43
CA PHE A 176 -18.60 3.98 -55.42
C PHE A 176 -19.49 4.87 -54.54
N PRO A 177 -19.90 6.07 -55.04
CA PRO A 177 -20.64 7.05 -54.25
C PRO A 177 -22.03 6.59 -53.82
N GLU A 178 -22.70 5.74 -54.60
CA GLU A 178 -24.05 5.27 -54.31
C GLU A 178 -24.10 4.40 -53.05
N LEU A 179 -23.00 3.72 -52.70
CA LEU A 179 -22.93 2.89 -51.49
C LEU A 179 -23.13 3.72 -50.21
N ASP A 180 -22.68 4.98 -50.21
CA ASP A 180 -22.78 5.87 -49.05
C ASP A 180 -24.23 6.19 -48.69
N GLU A 181 -25.07 6.40 -49.70
CA GLU A 181 -26.51 6.65 -49.52
C GLU A 181 -27.29 5.38 -49.18
N LEU A 182 -26.87 4.23 -49.72
CA LEU A 182 -27.57 2.95 -49.57
C LEU A 182 -27.35 2.31 -48.19
N VAL A 183 -26.14 2.40 -47.64
CA VAL A 183 -25.78 1.74 -46.38
C VAL A 183 -25.56 2.77 -45.30
N ARG A 184 -26.54 2.88 -44.40
CA ARG A 184 -26.51 3.84 -43.29
C ARG A 184 -25.68 3.37 -42.09
N ASP A 185 -25.62 2.06 -41.85
CA ASP A 185 -24.86 1.50 -40.74
C ASP A 185 -23.35 1.61 -40.99
N HIS A 186 -22.62 2.04 -39.97
CA HIS A 186 -21.18 2.29 -40.07
C HIS A 186 -20.38 0.99 -40.13
N GLU A 187 -20.77 -0.03 -39.38
CA GLU A 187 -20.08 -1.32 -39.35
C GLU A 187 -20.30 -2.08 -40.66
N GLU A 188 -21.55 -2.11 -41.14
CA GLU A 188 -21.93 -2.72 -42.40
C GLU A 188 -21.20 -2.09 -43.59
N TYR A 189 -21.15 -0.75 -43.65
CA TYR A 189 -20.41 -0.04 -44.70
C TYR A 189 -18.93 -0.43 -44.70
N ALA A 190 -18.28 -0.41 -43.52
CA ALA A 190 -16.88 -0.79 -43.41
C ALA A 190 -16.64 -2.25 -43.81
N ARG A 191 -17.55 -3.17 -43.44
CA ARG A 191 -17.49 -4.59 -43.81
C ARG A 191 -17.60 -4.78 -45.32
N LEU A 192 -18.57 -4.16 -45.97
CA LEU A 192 -18.76 -4.25 -47.42
C LEU A 192 -17.56 -3.70 -48.21
N VAL A 193 -17.02 -2.56 -47.77
CA VAL A 193 -15.80 -1.99 -48.37
C VAL A 193 -14.61 -2.95 -48.23
N HIS A 194 -14.47 -3.62 -47.08
CA HIS A 194 -13.39 -4.57 -46.84
C HIS A 194 -13.52 -5.86 -47.67
N GLU A 195 -14.72 -6.44 -47.71
CA GLU A 195 -14.99 -7.74 -48.31
C GLU A 195 -15.10 -7.66 -49.83
N LEU A 196 -15.94 -6.76 -50.34
CA LEU A 196 -16.26 -6.68 -51.77
C LEU A 196 -15.25 -5.83 -52.52
N ARG A 197 -14.67 -4.80 -51.89
CA ARG A 197 -13.62 -3.92 -52.42
C ARG A 197 -14.02 -3.19 -53.71
N HIS A 198 -14.08 -3.87 -54.85
CA HIS A 198 -14.43 -3.27 -56.12
C HIS A 198 -15.96 -3.28 -56.33
N ARG A 199 -16.54 -2.19 -56.86
CA ARG A 199 -18.00 -2.06 -57.05
C ARG A 199 -18.63 -3.18 -57.88
N GLY A 200 -17.86 -3.75 -58.80
CA GLY A 200 -18.31 -4.86 -59.66
C GLY A 200 -18.53 -6.18 -58.93
N ASN A 201 -18.04 -6.31 -57.69
CA ASN A 201 -18.24 -7.50 -56.86
C ASN A 201 -19.55 -7.46 -56.07
N PHE A 202 -20.32 -6.37 -56.14
CA PHE A 202 -21.64 -6.27 -55.55
C PHE A 202 -22.66 -6.92 -56.49
N THR A 203 -22.84 -8.23 -56.35
CA THR A 203 -23.79 -9.02 -57.15
C THR A 203 -24.97 -9.49 -56.30
N ALA A 204 -26.16 -9.51 -56.88
CA ALA A 204 -27.35 -10.09 -56.27
C ALA A 204 -27.33 -11.61 -56.53
N ASP A 205 -26.73 -12.37 -55.62
CA ASP A 205 -27.01 -13.81 -55.54
C ASP A 205 -28.31 -14.04 -54.76
#